data_AF-A0A031JPX9-F1
#
_entry.id   AF-A0A031JPX9-F1
#
_cell.length_a   1.000
_cell.length_b   1.000
_cell.length_c   1.000
_cell.angle_alpha   90.00
_cell.angle_beta   90.00
_cell.angle_gamma   90.00
#
_symmetry.space_group_name_H-M   'P 1'
#
loop_
_entity.id
_entity.type
_entity.pdbx_description
1 polymer ?
#
loop_
_entity_poly.entity_id
_entity_poly.type
_entity_poly.pdbx_seq_one_letter_code
_entity_poly.pdbx_strand_id
1 'polypeptide(L)'
;MIHSTLSRAHIDRKMDEAEPHLIPILEAVRDHKVGLMFVGQRGEAFRLPVDRKRSAITIIGDDMHEALGPAGFHMPSVRRIIRASHTFAVISCAALEPVYDAMAFAASTARRNALLIETQPEFEVQWVELIRKLVPGRPLTVATVKGSEGAA
;
A
#
# COMPACT_ATOMS: atom_id res chain seq x y z
N MET A 1 8.83 -16.17 -3.15
CA MET A 1 9.08 -14.78 -3.56
C MET A 1 9.01 -14.70 -5.08
N ILE A 2 7.90 -14.24 -5.65
CA ILE A 2 7.74 -14.13 -7.11
C ILE A 2 8.15 -12.71 -7.52
N HIS A 3 9.34 -12.58 -8.10
CA HIS A 3 9.74 -11.38 -8.83
C HIS A 3 9.40 -11.60 -10.30
N SER A 4 8.21 -11.22 -10.73
CA SER A 4 7.95 -11.11 -12.17
C SER A 4 8.23 -9.69 -12.62
N THR A 5 9.29 -9.49 -13.41
CA THR A 5 9.36 -8.34 -14.32
C THR A 5 8.21 -8.47 -15.31
N LEU A 6 7.07 -7.87 -15.01
CA LEU A 6 5.94 -7.85 -15.92
C LEU A 6 6.31 -6.99 -17.14
N SER A 7 6.10 -7.52 -18.34
CA SER A 7 6.26 -6.73 -19.56
C SER A 7 5.17 -5.65 -19.63
N ARG A 8 5.42 -4.56 -20.38
CA ARG A 8 4.41 -3.52 -20.60
C ARG A 8 3.08 -4.09 -21.11
N ALA A 9 3.13 -4.98 -22.09
CA ALA A 9 1.96 -5.68 -22.61
C ALA A 9 1.26 -6.61 -21.59
N HIS A 10 1.94 -7.04 -20.54
CA HIS A 10 1.28 -7.72 -19.42
C HIS A 10 0.55 -6.72 -18.53
N ILE A 11 1.17 -5.56 -18.25
CA ILE A 11 0.57 -4.50 -17.45
C ILE A 11 -0.65 -3.91 -18.17
N ASP A 12 -0.57 -3.65 -19.48
CA ASP A 12 -1.70 -3.12 -20.25
C ASP A 12 -2.92 -4.04 -20.16
N ARG A 13 -2.74 -5.36 -20.35
CA ARG A 13 -3.83 -6.34 -20.16
C ARG A 13 -4.36 -6.36 -18.73
N LYS A 14 -3.51 -6.12 -17.74
CA LYS A 14 -3.95 -6.05 -16.34
C LYS A 14 -4.72 -4.78 -16.05
N MET A 15 -4.47 -3.68 -16.76
CA MET A 15 -5.24 -2.45 -16.65
C MET A 15 -6.66 -2.61 -17.19
N ASP A 16 -6.84 -3.39 -18.26
CA ASP A 16 -8.18 -3.69 -18.82
C ASP A 16 -9.09 -4.44 -17.83
N GLU A 17 -8.50 -5.22 -16.92
CA GLU A 17 -9.18 -6.03 -15.90
C GLU A 17 -9.17 -5.39 -14.50
N ALA A 18 -8.50 -4.24 -14.32
CA ALA A 18 -8.25 -3.67 -13.01
C ALA A 18 -9.43 -2.84 -12.50
N GLU A 19 -9.62 -2.87 -11.19
CA GLU A 19 -10.48 -1.89 -10.52
C GLU A 19 -9.97 -0.46 -10.79
N PRO A 20 -10.87 0.54 -10.98
CA PRO A 20 -10.48 1.89 -11.38
C PRO A 20 -9.41 2.54 -10.49
N HIS A 21 -9.49 2.31 -9.18
CA HIS A 21 -8.55 2.88 -8.21
C HIS A 21 -7.13 2.32 -8.32
N LEU A 22 -6.91 1.17 -8.98
CA LEU A 22 -5.59 0.60 -9.20
C LEU A 22 -4.90 1.14 -10.46
N ILE A 23 -5.65 1.75 -11.38
CA ILE A 23 -5.13 2.28 -12.64
C ILE A 23 -3.93 3.22 -12.44
N PRO A 24 -3.95 4.22 -11.52
CA PRO A 24 -2.81 5.11 -11.29
C PRO A 24 -1.54 4.38 -10.84
N ILE A 25 -1.70 3.29 -10.07
CA ILE A 25 -0.59 2.46 -9.60
C ILE A 25 0.02 1.70 -10.78
N LEU A 26 -0.81 1.12 -11.65
CA LEU A 26 -0.37 0.38 -12.83
C LEU A 26 0.32 1.29 -13.85
N GLU A 27 -0.18 2.52 -14.05
CA GLU A 27 0.47 3.55 -14.87
C GLU A 27 1.85 3.92 -14.31
N ALA A 28 1.96 4.12 -12.99
CA ALA A 28 3.25 4.40 -12.34
C ALA A 28 4.28 3.28 -12.60
N VAL A 29 3.85 2.02 -12.57
CA VAL A 29 4.71 0.87 -12.87
C VAL A 29 5.11 0.86 -14.35
N ARG A 30 4.15 1.02 -15.26
CA ARG A 30 4.34 0.96 -16.73
C ARG A 30 5.25 2.07 -17.24
N ASP A 31 5.02 3.29 -16.77
CA ASP A 31 5.54 4.51 -17.39
C ASP A 31 6.73 5.10 -16.62
N HIS A 32 6.81 4.87 -15.30
CA HIS A 32 7.81 5.50 -14.44
C HIS A 32 8.82 4.53 -13.80
N LYS A 33 8.81 3.25 -14.21
CA LYS A 33 9.71 2.20 -13.68
C LYS A 33 9.61 2.05 -12.16
N VAL A 34 8.41 2.25 -11.62
CA VAL A 34 8.11 2.04 -10.20
C VAL A 34 8.00 0.54 -9.94
N GLY A 35 8.60 0.06 -8.84
CA GLY A 35 8.39 -1.30 -8.39
C GLY A 35 7.01 -1.45 -7.73
N LEU A 36 6.33 -2.58 -7.94
CA LEU A 36 5.06 -2.90 -7.26
C LEU A 36 5.21 -4.20 -6.50
N MET A 37 4.74 -4.22 -5.25
CA MET A 37 4.69 -5.42 -4.42
C MET A 37 3.33 -5.48 -3.71
N PHE A 38 2.60 -6.57 -3.92
CA PHE A 38 1.38 -6.88 -3.17
C PHE A 38 1.69 -7.90 -2.07
N VAL A 39 1.17 -7.67 -0.87
CA VAL A 39 1.37 -8.53 0.30
C VAL A 39 0.01 -8.88 0.88
N GLY A 40 -0.36 -10.15 0.80
CA GLY A 40 -1.53 -10.69 1.47
C GLY A 40 -1.24 -11.20 2.88
N GLN A 41 -2.29 -11.36 3.67
CA GLN A 41 -2.25 -11.94 5.01
C GLN A 41 -1.68 -13.36 5.03
N ARG A 42 -1.21 -13.79 6.20
CA ARG A 42 -0.67 -15.14 6.48
C ARG A 42 0.50 -15.53 5.56
N GLY A 43 1.10 -14.55 4.90
CA GLY A 43 2.26 -14.74 4.05
C GLY A 43 3.54 -14.96 4.85
N GLU A 44 4.50 -15.63 4.20
CA GLU A 44 5.85 -15.78 4.73
C GLU A 44 6.63 -14.46 4.75
N ALA A 45 7.88 -14.53 5.21
CA ALA A 45 8.78 -13.38 5.20
C ALA A 45 8.92 -12.75 3.79
N PHE A 46 8.69 -11.45 3.71
CA PHE A 46 8.85 -10.66 2.48
C PHE A 46 9.89 -9.54 2.65
N ARG A 47 10.35 -8.98 1.54
CA ARG A 47 11.27 -7.84 1.53
C ARG A 47 11.04 -7.05 0.25
N LEU A 48 11.01 -5.73 0.38
CA LEU A 48 11.09 -4.85 -0.78
C LEU A 48 12.36 -5.21 -1.58
N PRO A 49 12.30 -5.45 -2.89
CA PRO A 49 13.50 -5.45 -3.71
C PRO A 49 14.12 -4.05 -3.59
N VAL A 50 15.20 -3.92 -2.82
CA VAL A 50 15.86 -2.64 -2.55
C VAL A 50 16.70 -2.28 -3.77
N ASP A 51 16.08 -1.76 -4.82
CA ASP A 51 16.79 -1.04 -5.88
C ASP A 51 16.85 0.44 -5.48
N ARG A 52 18.03 0.91 -5.07
CA ARG A 52 18.24 2.32 -4.69
C ARG A 52 17.92 3.32 -5.82
N LYS A 53 17.82 2.86 -7.08
CA LYS A 53 17.50 3.69 -8.24
C LYS A 53 16.00 3.71 -8.56
N ARG A 54 15.19 2.86 -7.91
CA ARG A 54 13.74 2.73 -8.19
C ARG A 54 12.93 2.89 -6.91
N SER A 55 12.01 3.85 -6.94
CA SER A 55 10.91 3.90 -5.98
C SER A 55 10.00 2.70 -6.16
N ALA A 56 9.32 2.32 -5.09
CA ALA A 56 8.34 1.25 -5.11
C ALA A 56 7.06 1.62 -4.36
N ILE A 57 5.95 1.04 -4.81
CA ILE A 57 4.68 1.03 -4.12
C ILE A 57 4.51 -0.37 -3.54
N THR A 58 4.27 -0.45 -2.23
CA THR A 58 3.85 -1.69 -1.57
C THR A 58 2.40 -1.54 -1.15
N ILE A 59 1.58 -2.54 -1.50
CA ILE A 59 0.19 -2.66 -1.06
C ILE A 59 0.11 -3.83 -0.10
N ILE A 60 -0.38 -3.58 1.11
CA ILE A 60 -0.74 -4.61 2.08
C ILE A 60 -2.26 -4.73 2.06
N GLY A 61 -2.78 -5.86 1.60
CA GLY A 61 -4.21 -6.18 1.64
C GLY A 61 -4.53 -6.94 2.93
N ASP A 62 -5.01 -6.23 3.94
CA ASP A 62 -5.47 -6.75 5.24
C ASP A 62 -7.01 -6.80 5.32
N ASP A 63 -7.74 -6.52 4.25
CA ASP A 63 -9.20 -6.46 4.20
C ASP A 63 -9.85 -7.55 3.35
N MET A 64 -9.13 -8.66 3.11
CA MET A 64 -9.52 -9.72 2.16
C MET A 64 -10.86 -10.43 2.51
N HIS A 65 -10.84 -11.51 3.29
CA HIS A 65 -12.07 -12.18 3.77
C HIS A 65 -12.37 -11.84 5.24
N GLU A 66 -11.31 -11.63 6.02
CA GLU A 66 -11.30 -11.12 7.38
C GLU A 66 -10.08 -10.19 7.49
N ALA A 67 -10.09 -9.26 8.43
CA ALA A 67 -8.89 -8.51 8.80
C ALA A 67 -8.22 -9.12 10.03
N LEU A 68 -6.89 -9.12 10.03
CA LEU A 68 -6.08 -9.66 11.12
C LEU A 68 -5.19 -8.59 11.77
N GLY A 69 -5.21 -7.38 11.21
CA GLY A 69 -4.33 -6.30 11.62
C GLY A 69 -2.87 -6.61 11.30
N PRO A 70 -1.95 -5.83 11.89
CA PRO A 70 -0.52 -6.08 11.74
C PRO A 70 -0.09 -7.49 12.14
N ALA A 71 -0.80 -8.12 13.08
CA ALA A 71 -0.50 -9.46 13.58
C ALA A 71 -0.72 -10.57 12.52
N GLY A 72 -1.53 -10.32 11.49
CA GLY A 72 -1.75 -11.24 10.38
C GLY A 72 -0.57 -11.41 9.43
N PHE A 73 0.53 -10.67 9.64
CA PHE A 73 1.67 -10.61 8.74
C PHE A 73 2.99 -10.94 9.43
N HIS A 74 4.01 -11.29 8.64
CA HIS A 74 5.36 -11.46 9.14
C HIS A 74 5.92 -10.12 9.66
N MET A 75 5.80 -9.90 10.97
CA MET A 75 6.08 -8.63 11.64
C MET A 75 7.49 -8.06 11.39
N PRO A 76 8.57 -8.86 11.35
CA PRO A 76 9.90 -8.33 11.00
C PRO A 76 9.95 -7.73 9.59
N SER A 77 9.19 -8.28 8.63
CA SER A 77 9.09 -7.77 7.26
C SER A 77 8.27 -6.49 7.20
N VAL A 78 7.12 -6.45 7.88
CA VAL A 78 6.28 -5.24 8.04
C VAL A 78 7.10 -4.08 8.61
N ARG A 79 7.80 -4.31 9.71
CA ARG A 79 8.66 -3.29 10.33
C ARG A 79 9.77 -2.79 9.41
N ARG A 80 10.29 -3.66 8.54
CA ARG A 80 11.33 -3.31 7.57
C ARG A 80 10.78 -2.45 6.45
N ILE A 81 9.61 -2.80 5.89
CA ILE A 81 8.99 -2.00 4.83
C ILE A 81 8.56 -0.63 5.36
N ILE A 82 7.96 -0.56 6.55
CA ILE A 82 7.57 0.72 7.16
C ILE A 82 8.77 1.66 7.26
N ARG A 83 9.92 1.18 7.75
CA ARG A 83 11.13 2.01 7.83
C ARG A 83 11.69 2.43 6.46
N ALA A 84 11.48 1.62 5.43
CA ALA A 84 11.94 1.89 4.06
C ALA A 84 11.00 2.79 3.24
N SER A 85 9.76 2.99 3.69
CA SER A 85 8.73 3.78 3.01
C SER A 85 8.70 5.24 3.48
N HIS A 86 8.47 6.18 2.57
CA HIS A 86 8.56 7.62 2.86
C HIS A 86 7.18 8.26 2.99
N THR A 87 6.16 7.67 2.38
CA THR A 87 4.76 8.10 2.47
C THR A 87 3.88 6.89 2.75
N PHE A 88 2.79 7.12 3.47
CA PHE A 88 1.91 6.06 3.95
C PHE A 88 0.45 6.41 3.69
N ALA A 89 -0.34 5.40 3.39
CA ALA A 89 -1.79 5.45 3.40
C ALA A 89 -2.33 4.25 4.17
N VAL A 90 -3.28 4.49 5.08
CA VAL A 90 -4.12 3.45 5.69
C VAL A 90 -5.55 3.71 5.23
N ILE A 91 -6.15 2.74 4.57
CA ILE A 91 -7.50 2.80 4.00
C ILE A 91 -8.34 1.75 4.71
N SER A 92 -9.35 2.19 5.45
CA SER A 92 -10.30 1.32 6.14
C SER A 92 -11.75 1.54 5.71
N CYS A 93 -11.93 1.91 4.44
CA CYS A 93 -13.20 2.15 3.79
C CYS A 93 -13.15 1.65 2.35
N ALA A 94 -14.22 1.87 1.58
CA ALA A 94 -14.16 1.68 0.14
C ALA A 94 -12.99 2.46 -0.47
N ALA A 95 -12.34 1.88 -1.49
CA ALA A 95 -11.20 2.48 -2.15
C ALA A 95 -11.50 3.93 -2.59
N LEU A 96 -10.63 4.86 -2.18
CA LEU A 96 -10.73 6.27 -2.56
C LEU A 96 -9.65 6.59 -3.58
N GLU A 97 -10.06 6.80 -4.83
CA GLU A 97 -9.15 7.12 -5.95
C GLU A 97 -8.08 8.18 -5.61
N PRO A 98 -8.41 9.31 -4.93
CA PRO A 98 -7.40 10.32 -4.61
C PRO A 98 -6.24 9.80 -3.73
N VAL A 99 -6.45 8.75 -2.94
CA VAL A 99 -5.42 8.15 -2.10
C VAL A 99 -4.45 7.33 -2.95
N TYR A 100 -4.96 6.55 -3.91
CA TYR A 100 -4.14 5.78 -4.84
C TYR A 100 -3.37 6.71 -5.78
N ASP A 101 -4.00 7.78 -6.26
CA ASP A 101 -3.35 8.84 -7.03
C ASP A 101 -2.16 9.45 -6.27
N ALA A 102 -2.37 9.79 -4.99
CA ALA A 102 -1.32 10.36 -4.16
C ALA A 102 -0.15 9.38 -3.96
N MET A 103 -0.42 8.08 -3.79
CA MET A 103 0.64 7.07 -3.66
C MET A 103 1.36 6.83 -4.98
N ALA A 104 0.64 6.79 -6.09
CA ALA A 104 1.19 6.71 -7.44
C ALA A 104 2.12 7.90 -7.70
N PHE A 105 1.65 9.13 -7.47
CA PHE A 105 2.41 10.36 -7.64
C PHE A 105 3.69 10.39 -6.78
N ALA A 106 3.59 9.99 -5.51
CA ALA A 106 4.74 9.95 -4.63
C ALA A 106 5.83 9.01 -5.15
N ALA A 107 5.44 7.86 -5.70
CA ALA A 107 6.39 6.90 -6.25
C ALA A 107 6.91 7.32 -7.63
N SER A 108 6.05 7.75 -8.55
CA SER A 108 6.41 8.08 -9.94
C SER A 108 7.21 9.36 -10.04
N THR A 109 6.69 10.46 -9.47
CA THR A 109 7.22 11.81 -9.61
C THR A 109 8.18 12.16 -8.49
N ALA A 110 7.77 11.98 -7.23
CA ALA A 110 8.63 12.33 -6.08
C ALA A 110 9.72 11.29 -5.79
N ARG A 111 9.72 10.15 -6.51
CA ARG A 111 10.68 9.04 -6.36
C ARG A 111 10.79 8.52 -4.92
N ARG A 112 9.67 8.53 -4.20
CA ARG A 112 9.54 8.09 -2.81
C ARG A 112 8.88 6.72 -2.74
N ASN A 113 9.42 5.82 -1.92
CA ASN A 113 8.72 4.57 -1.62
C ASN A 113 7.39 4.86 -0.91
N ALA A 114 6.30 4.30 -1.41
CA ALA A 114 4.96 4.41 -0.86
C ALA A 114 4.53 3.08 -0.23
N LEU A 115 3.87 3.15 0.92
CA LEU A 115 3.19 2.02 1.55
C LEU A 115 1.71 2.33 1.69
N LEU A 116 0.88 1.55 1.01
CA LEU A 116 -0.57 1.59 1.10
C LEU A 116 -1.03 0.33 1.84
N ILE A 117 -1.90 0.51 2.83
CA ILE A 117 -2.48 -0.57 3.64
C ILE A 117 -3.99 -0.47 3.52
N GLU A 118 -4.61 -1.50 2.96
CA GLU A 118 -6.05 -1.72 2.92
C GLU A 118 -6.40 -2.60 4.13
N THR A 119 -7.37 -2.20 4.96
CA THR A 119 -7.70 -2.87 6.22
C THR A 119 -9.18 -2.69 6.56
N GLN A 120 -9.67 -3.36 7.61
CA GLN A 120 -10.99 -3.07 8.19
C GLN A 120 -10.90 -2.01 9.31
N PRO A 121 -11.99 -1.25 9.60
CA PRO A 121 -11.99 -0.15 10.58
C PRO A 121 -11.43 -0.52 11.96
N GLU A 122 -11.71 -1.72 12.46
CA GLU A 122 -11.28 -2.18 13.78
C GLU A 122 -9.76 -2.35 13.93
N PHE A 123 -9.01 -2.42 12.81
CA PHE A 123 -7.55 -2.53 12.79
C PHE A 123 -6.85 -1.27 12.32
N GLU A 124 -7.57 -0.24 11.87
CA GLU A 124 -7.00 1.03 11.38
C GLU A 124 -6.03 1.64 12.41
N VAL A 125 -6.49 1.78 13.65
CA VAL A 125 -5.69 2.37 14.74
C VAL A 125 -4.39 1.59 14.96
N GLN A 126 -4.42 0.26 14.88
CA GLN A 126 -3.23 -0.56 15.08
C GLN A 126 -2.17 -0.32 13.99
N TRP A 127 -2.61 -0.17 12.74
CA TRP A 127 -1.72 0.18 11.64
C TRP A 127 -1.14 1.60 11.76
N VAL A 128 -2.00 2.57 12.09
CA VAL A 128 -1.59 3.97 12.31
C VAL A 128 -0.57 4.09 13.44
N GLU A 129 -0.83 3.46 14.58
CA GLU A 129 0.08 3.46 15.73
C GLU A 129 1.40 2.79 15.42
N LEU A 130 1.37 1.65 14.71
CA LEU A 130 2.58 0.95 14.29
C LEU A 130 3.46 1.85 13.40
N ILE A 131 2.87 2.54 12.42
CA ILE A 131 3.60 3.46 11.54
C ILE A 131 4.17 4.62 12.36
N ARG A 132 3.34 5.31 13.15
CA ARG A 132 3.76 6.47 13.97
C ARG A 132 4.87 6.11 14.94
N LYS A 133 4.82 4.92 15.55
CA LYS A 133 5.86 4.41 16.46
C LYS A 133 7.18 4.15 15.76
N LEU A 134 7.16 3.63 14.52
CA LEU A 134 8.37 3.23 13.80
C LEU A 134 9.02 4.39 13.04
N VAL A 135 8.21 5.33 12.55
CA VAL A 135 8.64 6.44 11.68
C VAL A 135 7.90 7.74 12.03
N PRO A 136 8.13 8.29 13.24
CA PRO A 136 7.44 9.51 13.68
C PRO A 136 7.68 10.68 12.72
N GLY A 137 6.62 11.47 12.47
CA GLY A 137 6.67 12.65 11.61
C GLY A 137 6.65 12.38 10.09
N ARG A 138 6.59 11.11 9.64
CA ARG A 138 6.41 10.83 8.21
C ARG A 138 4.96 11.10 7.77
N PRO A 139 4.73 11.58 6.53
CA PRO A 139 3.39 11.79 6.00
C PRO A 139 2.57 10.50 6.02
N LEU A 140 1.40 10.55 6.65
CA LEU A 140 0.45 9.45 6.78
C LEU A 140 -0.95 9.96 6.47
N THR A 141 -1.54 9.46 5.40
CA THR A 141 -2.95 9.66 5.05
C THR A 141 -3.77 8.55 5.69
N VAL A 142 -4.89 8.91 6.32
CA VAL A 142 -5.88 7.95 6.83
C VAL A 142 -7.19 8.21 6.10
N ALA A 143 -7.67 7.20 5.38
CA ALA A 143 -8.96 7.20 4.70
C ALA A 143 -9.88 6.23 5.43
N THR A 144 -10.95 6.75 6.02
CA THR A 144 -11.79 6.01 6.95
C THR A 144 -13.27 6.20 6.61
N VAL A 145 -14.11 5.31 7.13
CA VAL A 145 -15.56 5.43 6.98
C VAL A 145 -16.04 6.72 7.65
N LYS A 146 -17.06 7.38 7.08
CA LYS A 146 -17.71 8.49 7.78
C LYS A 146 -18.29 7.94 9.09
N GLY A 147 -17.87 8.48 10.23
CA GLY A 147 -18.51 8.18 11.50
C GLY A 147 -20.01 8.46 11.37
N SER A 148 -20.85 7.53 11.80
CA SER A 148 -22.26 7.85 12.01
C SER A 148 -22.32 8.97 13.05
N GLU A 149 -22.86 10.12 12.67
CA GLU A 149 -23.37 11.07 13.67
C GLU A 149 -24.33 10.27 14.56
N GLY A 150 -24.05 10.27 15.86
CA GLY A 150 -24.83 9.49 16.82
C GLY A 150 -26.31 9.73 16.61
N ALA A 151 -27.08 8.66 16.43
CA ALA A 151 -28.50 8.70 16.69
C ALA A 151 -28.66 9.13 18.15
N ALA A 152 -28.99 10.40 18.34
CA ALA A 152 -29.43 10.96 19.61
C ALA A 152 -30.75 10.33 20.05
#